data_AF-A0A259LQD3-F1
#
_entry.id   AF-A0A259LQD3-F1
#
_cell.length_a   1.000
_cell.length_b   1.000
_cell.length_c   1.000
_cell.angle_alpha   90.00
_cell.angle_beta   90.00
_cell.angle_gamma   90.00
#
_symmetry.space_group_name_H-M   'P 1'
#
loop_
_entity.id
_entity.type
_entity.pdbx_description
1 polymer ?
#
loop_
_entity_poly.entity_id
_entity_poly.type
_entity_poly.pdbx_seq_one_letter_code
_entity_poly.pdbx_strand_id
1 'polypeptide(L)'
;MKIALAAIGAALTLAACGKADEQAAPKITSKQDTEIAVSTGDKDFDATMRCWALTNTAYFVHIALGDGQTGNLPNPDASVYGIWHKKLSIMAYDKKMSLDAFQEMMSEAKSSVAVYSVEVEPEYAAAVQKCIDTTPPPIDAPDPSWP
;
A
#
# COMPACT_ATOMS: atom_id res chain seq x y z
N MET A 1 -16.13 -31.07 60.87
CA MET A 1 -15.31 -30.71 59.70
C MET A 1 -15.99 -31.21 58.43
N LYS A 2 -16.67 -30.31 57.71
CA LYS A 2 -16.99 -30.31 56.26
C LYS A 2 -17.83 -29.05 56.03
N ILE A 3 -17.21 -28.10 55.33
CA ILE A 3 -17.66 -26.73 55.12
C ILE A 3 -18.71 -26.74 54.00
N ALA A 4 -19.86 -26.11 54.24
CA ALA A 4 -20.87 -25.85 53.23
C ALA A 4 -20.35 -24.77 52.26
N LEU A 5 -20.22 -25.09 50.97
CA LEU A 5 -20.00 -24.09 49.93
C LEU A 5 -21.35 -23.47 49.55
N ALA A 6 -21.54 -22.21 49.93
CA ALA A 6 -22.62 -21.37 49.45
C ALA A 6 -22.34 -20.95 47.99
N ALA A 7 -23.33 -21.17 47.13
CA ALA A 7 -23.33 -20.70 45.75
C ALA A 7 -23.51 -19.17 45.72
N ILE A 8 -22.53 -18.45 45.17
CA ILE A 8 -22.66 -17.04 44.82
C ILE A 8 -22.99 -16.98 43.33
N GLY A 9 -24.28 -16.91 43.02
CA GLY A 9 -24.77 -16.57 41.69
C GLY A 9 -24.60 -15.08 41.45
N ALA A 10 -23.57 -14.71 40.69
CA ALA A 10 -23.39 -13.35 40.20
C ALA A 10 -24.37 -13.09 39.06
N ALA A 11 -25.53 -12.50 39.39
CA ALA A 11 -26.40 -11.86 38.42
C ALA A 11 -25.76 -10.54 37.96
N LEU A 12 -24.89 -10.61 36.94
CA LEU A 12 -24.44 -9.44 36.20
C LEU A 12 -25.56 -9.01 35.25
N THR A 13 -26.39 -8.08 35.70
CA THR A 13 -27.21 -7.25 34.81
C THR A 13 -26.48 -5.94 34.60
N LEU A 14 -25.81 -5.81 33.45
CA LEU A 14 -25.34 -4.55 32.90
C LEU A 14 -26.03 -4.36 31.56
N ALA A 15 -27.27 -3.87 31.63
CA ALA A 15 -27.91 -3.18 30.53
C ALA A 15 -27.62 -1.69 30.69
N ALA A 16 -26.79 -1.12 29.82
CA ALA A 16 -26.95 0.22 29.23
C ALA A 16 -25.70 0.65 28.45
N CYS A 17 -25.95 1.06 27.20
CA CYS A 17 -25.29 2.14 26.46
C CYS A 17 -23.79 2.01 26.17
N GLY A 18 -23.32 2.11 24.93
CA GLY A 18 -23.96 2.66 23.76
C GLY A 18 -23.22 2.20 22.51
N LYS A 19 -23.82 2.60 21.39
CA LYS A 19 -23.26 2.60 20.03
C LYS A 19 -21.74 2.44 20.08
N ALA A 20 -21.25 1.34 19.52
CA ALA A 20 -19.91 1.37 18.95
C ALA A 20 -19.92 2.60 18.06
N ASP A 21 -19.27 3.67 18.52
CA ASP A 21 -18.94 4.78 17.67
C ASP A 21 -18.32 4.10 16.46
N GLU A 22 -19.00 4.27 15.33
CA GLU A 22 -18.47 4.04 14.01
C GLU A 22 -17.28 4.97 13.94
N GLN A 23 -16.16 4.50 14.50
CA GLN A 23 -14.94 5.23 14.60
C GLN A 23 -14.51 5.27 13.15
N ALA A 24 -14.93 6.34 12.47
CA ALA A 24 -14.57 6.61 11.09
C ALA A 24 -13.11 6.26 11.01
N ALA A 25 -12.81 5.22 10.21
CA ALA A 25 -11.48 4.65 10.10
C ALA A 25 -10.52 5.83 10.08
N PRO A 26 -9.52 5.88 10.98
CA PRO A 26 -8.76 7.10 11.23
C PRO A 26 -8.41 7.69 9.88
N LYS A 27 -8.89 8.90 9.60
CA LYS A 27 -8.50 9.64 8.40
C LYS A 27 -7.03 9.97 8.60
N ILE A 28 -6.17 8.99 8.29
CA ILE A 28 -4.74 9.16 8.18
C ILE A 28 -4.57 9.95 6.88
N THR A 29 -4.79 11.26 6.98
CA THR A 29 -4.36 12.24 6.00
C THR A 29 -2.85 12.38 6.17
N SER A 30 -2.11 11.32 5.83
CA SER A 30 -0.67 11.39 5.94
C SER A 30 -0.19 12.37 4.87
N LYS A 31 0.48 13.43 5.31
CA LYS A 31 1.40 14.23 4.49
C LYS A 31 2.63 13.38 4.14
N GLN A 32 2.40 12.18 3.62
CA GLN A 32 3.49 11.32 3.19
C GLN A 32 3.96 11.83 1.84
N ASP A 33 5.26 12.09 1.83
CA ASP A 33 5.95 12.67 0.70
C ASP A 33 5.74 11.79 -0.54
N THR A 34 5.67 12.43 -1.70
CA THR A 34 5.63 11.66 -2.96
C THR A 34 7.01 11.14 -3.33
N GLU A 35 8.04 11.55 -2.58
CA GLU A 35 9.40 11.05 -2.68
C GLU A 35 9.49 9.65 -2.05
N ILE A 36 10.11 8.71 -2.78
CA ILE A 36 10.47 7.41 -2.20
C ILE A 36 11.71 7.59 -1.32
N ALA A 37 11.75 6.91 -0.17
CA ALA A 37 12.90 6.95 0.74
C ALA A 37 14.15 6.24 0.19
N VAL A 38 14.02 5.54 -0.95
CA VAL A 38 15.08 4.78 -1.60
C VAL A 38 15.60 5.57 -2.80
N SER A 39 16.91 5.84 -2.84
CA SER A 39 17.58 6.34 -4.03
C SER A 39 18.78 5.48 -4.37
N THR A 40 18.83 5.01 -5.62
CA THR A 40 19.94 4.25 -6.18
C THR A 40 20.94 5.14 -6.91
N GLY A 41 20.65 6.44 -7.06
CA GLY A 41 21.40 7.38 -7.88
C GLY A 41 21.13 7.26 -9.39
N ASP A 42 20.39 6.23 -9.82
CA ASP A 42 19.88 6.10 -11.18
C ASP A 42 18.47 6.70 -11.26
N LYS A 43 18.37 7.84 -11.97
CA LYS A 43 17.10 8.59 -12.09
C LYS A 43 15.98 7.79 -12.75
N ASP A 44 16.27 6.93 -13.73
CA ASP A 44 15.21 6.14 -14.37
C ASP A 44 14.77 5.00 -13.44
N PHE A 45 15.71 4.37 -12.73
CA PHE A 45 15.38 3.34 -11.76
C PHE A 45 14.54 3.90 -10.62
N ASP A 46 14.98 5.01 -10.03
CA ASP A 46 14.29 5.68 -8.91
C ASP A 46 12.89 6.18 -9.34
N ALA A 47 12.75 6.74 -10.54
CA ALA A 47 11.46 7.15 -11.08
C ALA A 47 10.53 5.95 -11.33
N THR A 48 11.06 4.85 -11.87
CA THR A 48 10.29 3.62 -12.11
C THR A 48 9.85 3.00 -10.77
N MET A 49 10.73 3.02 -9.76
CA MET A 49 10.47 2.54 -8.40
C MET A 49 9.35 3.35 -7.74
N ARG A 50 9.41 4.67 -7.86
CA ARG A 50 8.36 5.58 -7.39
C ARG A 50 7.02 5.27 -8.04
N CYS A 51 6.97 5.12 -9.37
CA CYS A 51 5.71 4.85 -10.05
C CYS A 51 5.14 3.47 -9.74
N TRP A 52 5.97 2.44 -9.59
CA TRP A 52 5.51 1.16 -9.07
C TRP A 52 4.92 1.30 -7.66
N ALA A 53 5.64 1.92 -6.72
CA ALA A 53 5.22 2.01 -5.32
C ALA A 53 3.90 2.77 -5.16
N LEU A 54 3.75 3.91 -5.85
CA LEU A 54 2.53 4.73 -5.83
C LEU A 54 1.32 3.97 -6.42
N THR A 55 1.48 3.37 -7.59
CA THR A 55 0.37 2.68 -8.26
C THR A 55 0.01 1.37 -7.56
N ASN A 56 0.99 0.64 -7.03
CA ASN A 56 0.78 -0.56 -6.22
C ASN A 56 -0.01 -0.25 -4.95
N THR A 57 0.40 0.78 -4.21
CA THR A 57 -0.27 1.21 -2.98
C THR A 57 -1.70 1.65 -3.28
N ALA A 58 -1.91 2.50 -4.29
CA ALA A 58 -3.23 2.98 -4.65
C ALA A 58 -4.18 1.83 -5.02
N TYR A 59 -3.73 0.89 -5.87
CA TYR A 59 -4.51 -0.29 -6.25
C TYR A 59 -4.96 -1.10 -5.03
N PHE A 60 -4.03 -1.44 -4.13
CA PHE A 60 -4.35 -2.28 -2.99
C PHE A 60 -5.18 -1.57 -1.92
N VAL A 61 -5.10 -0.24 -1.80
CA VAL A 61 -5.98 0.53 -0.91
C VAL A 61 -7.42 0.50 -1.41
N HIS A 62 -7.65 0.68 -2.71
CA HIS A 62 -8.99 0.55 -3.29
C HIS A 62 -9.58 -0.85 -3.07
N ILE A 63 -8.77 -1.91 -3.22
CA ILE A 63 -9.21 -3.28 -2.91
C ILE A 63 -9.52 -3.46 -1.42
N ALA A 64 -8.63 -2.98 -0.54
CA ALA A 64 -8.74 -3.23 0.89
C ALA A 64 -9.95 -2.55 1.51
N LEU A 65 -10.31 -1.35 1.03
CA LEU A 65 -11.43 -0.59 1.58
C LEU A 65 -12.78 -0.96 0.96
N GLY A 66 -12.77 -1.64 -0.19
CA GLY A 66 -13.97 -2.12 -0.86
C GLY A 66 -14.80 -1.01 -1.53
N ASP A 67 -15.91 -1.43 -2.12
CA ASP A 67 -16.78 -0.55 -2.89
C ASP A 67 -17.49 0.50 -2.01
N GLY A 68 -17.69 1.70 -2.55
CA GLY A 68 -18.48 2.77 -1.91
C GLY A 68 -17.66 3.82 -1.15
N GLN A 69 -16.34 3.67 -1.05
CA GLN A 69 -15.47 4.74 -0.58
C GLN A 69 -15.30 5.81 -1.67
N THR A 70 -15.59 7.07 -1.34
CA THR A 70 -15.38 8.21 -2.22
C THR A 70 -14.18 9.01 -1.75
N GLY A 71 -13.25 9.31 -2.66
CA GLY A 71 -12.10 10.16 -2.40
C GLY A 71 -11.41 10.56 -3.70
N ASN A 72 -10.29 11.27 -3.58
CA ASN A 72 -9.53 11.81 -4.70
C ASN A 72 -8.36 10.92 -5.18
N LEU A 73 -8.07 9.80 -4.51
CA LEU A 73 -7.02 8.86 -4.90
C LEU A 73 -7.40 8.13 -6.20
N PRO A 74 -6.63 8.27 -7.30
CA PRO A 74 -6.90 7.50 -8.52
C PRO A 74 -6.83 5.99 -8.27
N ASN A 75 -7.65 5.22 -8.99
CA ASN A 75 -7.64 3.75 -8.93
C ASN A 75 -6.94 3.19 -10.17
N PRO A 76 -5.64 2.85 -10.10
CA PRO A 76 -4.94 2.21 -11.21
C PRO A 76 -5.43 0.77 -11.42
N ASP A 77 -5.54 0.32 -12.66
CA ASP A 77 -5.78 -1.10 -12.94
C ASP A 77 -4.59 -1.97 -12.51
N ALA A 78 -4.84 -3.27 -12.30
CA ALA A 78 -3.79 -4.22 -11.91
C ALA A 78 -2.62 -4.28 -12.91
N SER A 79 -2.93 -4.05 -14.20
CA SER A 79 -1.94 -4.00 -15.28
C SER A 79 -0.95 -2.84 -15.11
N VAL A 80 -1.39 -1.70 -14.58
CA VAL A 80 -0.56 -0.49 -14.45
C VAL A 80 0.62 -0.74 -13.51
N TYR A 81 0.36 -1.13 -12.27
CA TYR A 81 1.46 -1.41 -11.34
C TYR A 81 2.25 -2.66 -11.78
N GLY A 82 1.60 -3.62 -12.46
CA GLY A 82 2.26 -4.81 -13.00
C GLY A 82 3.29 -4.49 -14.06
N ILE A 83 3.00 -3.54 -14.96
CA ILE A 83 3.95 -3.06 -15.97
C ILE A 83 5.14 -2.34 -15.32
N TRP A 84 4.90 -1.46 -14.34
CA TRP A 84 5.97 -0.80 -13.60
C TRP A 84 6.86 -1.81 -12.86
N HIS A 85 6.25 -2.82 -12.21
CA HIS A 85 6.96 -3.92 -11.56
C HIS A 85 7.82 -4.71 -12.54
N LYS A 86 7.28 -5.02 -13.72
CA LYS A 86 8.01 -5.73 -14.78
C LYS A 86 9.23 -4.94 -15.25
N LYS A 87 9.06 -3.63 -15.52
CA LYS A 87 10.16 -2.74 -15.91
C LYS A 87 11.26 -2.75 -14.84
N LEU A 88 10.90 -2.58 -13.57
CA LEU A 88 11.85 -2.61 -12.45
C LEU A 88 12.61 -3.92 -12.35
N SER A 89 11.91 -5.05 -12.49
CA SER A 89 12.51 -6.38 -12.39
C SER A 89 13.59 -6.56 -13.45
N ILE A 90 13.33 -6.13 -14.69
CA ILE A 90 14.31 -6.15 -15.79
C ILE A 90 15.49 -5.24 -15.47
N MET A 91 15.23 -3.99 -15.06
CA MET A 91 16.29 -3.02 -14.75
C MET A 91 17.19 -3.51 -13.61
N ALA A 92 16.62 -4.08 -12.56
CA ALA A 92 17.36 -4.62 -11.42
C ALA A 92 18.21 -5.83 -11.82
N TYR A 93 17.67 -6.72 -12.66
CA TYR A 93 18.39 -7.86 -13.19
C TYR A 93 19.57 -7.45 -14.10
N ASP A 94 19.35 -6.50 -15.00
CA ASP A 94 20.39 -5.97 -15.88
C ASP A 94 21.53 -5.32 -15.09
N LYS A 95 21.19 -4.69 -13.97
CA LYS A 95 22.15 -4.13 -12.99
C LYS A 95 22.83 -5.17 -12.10
N LYS A 96 22.56 -6.47 -12.28
CA LYS A 96 23.12 -7.57 -11.47
C LYS A 96 22.83 -7.44 -9.97
N MET A 97 21.66 -6.88 -9.65
CA MET A 97 21.15 -6.88 -8.28
C MET A 97 20.83 -8.31 -7.82
N SER A 98 20.88 -8.58 -6.52
CA SER A 98 20.32 -9.82 -5.99
C SER A 98 18.80 -9.70 -5.83
N LEU A 99 18.10 -10.84 -5.85
CA LEU A 99 16.65 -10.85 -5.60
C LEU A 99 16.32 -10.25 -4.22
N ASP A 100 17.08 -10.61 -3.19
CA ASP A 100 16.87 -10.12 -1.82
C ASP A 100 17.01 -8.59 -1.75
N ALA A 101 18.06 -8.01 -2.35
CA ALA A 101 18.26 -6.57 -2.36
C ALA A 101 17.16 -5.84 -3.15
N PHE A 102 16.71 -6.44 -4.26
CA PHE A 102 15.60 -5.90 -5.03
C PHE A 102 14.31 -5.91 -4.19
N GLN A 103 13.99 -7.02 -3.52
CA GLN A 103 12.80 -7.15 -2.68
C GLN A 103 12.83 -6.20 -1.47
N GLU A 104 14.00 -6.02 -0.84
CA GLU A 104 14.21 -5.08 0.26
C GLU A 104 13.88 -3.66 -0.17
N MET A 105 14.49 -3.18 -1.27
CA MET A 105 14.20 -1.84 -1.80
C MET A 105 12.74 -1.65 -2.21
N MET A 106 12.11 -2.68 -2.79
CA MET A 106 10.69 -2.64 -3.12
C MET A 106 9.82 -2.50 -1.86
N SER A 107 10.17 -3.22 -0.78
CA SER A 107 9.50 -3.12 0.51
C SER A 107 9.64 -1.72 1.11
N GLU A 108 10.84 -1.15 1.09
CA GLU A 108 11.14 0.20 1.58
C GLU A 108 10.39 1.27 0.76
N ALA A 109 10.46 1.20 -0.56
CA ALA A 109 9.78 2.14 -1.45
C ALA A 109 8.26 2.13 -1.21
N LYS A 110 7.64 0.94 -1.14
CA LYS A 110 6.22 0.81 -0.83
C LYS A 110 5.87 1.40 0.54
N SER A 111 6.69 1.12 1.55
CA SER A 111 6.47 1.63 2.92
C SER A 111 6.58 3.15 2.99
N SER A 112 7.44 3.77 2.18
CA SER A 112 7.63 5.22 2.16
C SER A 112 6.43 6.01 1.60
N VAL A 113 5.64 5.40 0.71
CA VAL A 113 4.48 6.04 0.07
C VAL A 113 3.14 5.41 0.48
N ALA A 114 3.12 4.57 1.52
CA ALA A 114 1.95 3.82 1.93
C ALA A 114 0.82 4.74 2.41
N VAL A 115 -0.36 4.68 1.77
CA VAL A 115 -1.58 5.34 2.22
C VAL A 115 -2.61 4.32 2.69
N TYR A 116 -3.57 4.75 3.51
CA TYR A 116 -4.60 3.87 4.08
C TYR A 116 -6.02 4.43 3.90
N SER A 117 -6.17 5.42 3.03
CA SER A 117 -7.44 6.08 2.69
C SER A 117 -7.48 6.39 1.20
N VAL A 118 -8.68 6.48 0.63
CA VAL A 118 -8.90 7.01 -0.73
C VAL A 118 -8.98 8.53 -0.76
N GLU A 119 -9.03 9.18 0.40
CA GLU A 119 -8.89 10.63 0.54
C GLU A 119 -7.44 10.94 0.93
N VAL A 120 -6.69 11.51 0.00
CA VAL A 120 -5.25 11.79 0.11
C VAL A 120 -4.96 13.25 -0.21
N GLU A 121 -3.74 13.70 0.05
CA GLU A 121 -3.30 15.04 -0.38
C GLU A 121 -3.32 15.16 -1.92
N PRO A 122 -3.72 16.32 -2.49
CA PRO A 122 -3.80 16.51 -3.94
C PRO A 122 -2.51 16.19 -4.70
N GLU A 123 -1.35 16.47 -4.10
CA GLU A 123 -0.05 16.19 -4.70
C GLU A 123 0.21 14.68 -4.82
N TYR A 124 -0.24 13.89 -3.84
CA TYR A 124 -0.15 12.43 -3.90
C TYR A 124 -1.07 11.89 -4.99
N ALA A 125 -2.34 12.32 -5.01
CA ALA A 125 -3.29 11.94 -6.06
C ALA A 125 -2.75 12.29 -7.47
N ALA A 126 -2.19 13.50 -7.64
CA ALA A 126 -1.58 13.93 -8.88
C ALA A 126 -0.35 13.10 -9.26
N ALA A 127 0.46 12.69 -8.29
CA ALA A 127 1.62 11.82 -8.53
C ALA A 127 1.20 10.42 -8.97
N VAL A 128 0.18 9.83 -8.34
CA VAL A 128 -0.42 8.55 -8.76
C VAL A 128 -0.97 8.68 -10.18
N GLN A 129 -1.77 9.71 -10.46
CA GLN A 129 -2.35 9.94 -11.78
C GLN A 129 -1.26 10.08 -12.84
N LYS A 130 -0.21 10.85 -12.56
CA LYS A 130 0.93 10.99 -13.47
C LYS A 130 1.57 9.64 -13.79
N CYS A 131 1.75 8.77 -12.79
CA CYS A 131 2.31 7.43 -13.01
C CYS A 131 1.36 6.50 -13.79
N ILE A 132 0.04 6.68 -13.67
CA ILE A 132 -0.94 6.00 -14.52
C ILE A 132 -0.79 6.49 -15.97
N ASP A 133 -0.81 7.80 -16.19
CA ASP A 133 -0.76 8.42 -17.51
C ASP A 133 0.54 8.13 -18.26
N THR A 134 1.65 7.96 -17.53
CA THR A 134 2.97 7.66 -18.11
C THR A 134 3.34 6.19 -18.05
N THR A 135 2.38 5.29 -17.80
CA THR A 135 2.64 3.84 -17.80
C THR A 135 3.24 3.44 -19.15
N PRO A 136 4.39 2.76 -19.19
CA PRO A 136 4.99 2.34 -20.44
C PRO A 136 4.12 1.29 -21.14
N PRO A 137 4.31 1.04 -22.44
CA PRO A 137 3.64 -0.06 -23.11
C PRO A 137 3.98 -1.40 -22.42
N PRO A 138 3.11 -2.43 -22.56
CA PRO A 138 3.43 -3.78 -22.11
C PRO A 138 4.80 -4.25 -22.61
N ILE A 139 5.54 -4.94 -21.75
CA ILE A 139 6.90 -5.37 -22.02
C ILE A 139 6.89 -6.86 -22.35
N ASP A 140 7.19 -7.21 -23.61
CA ASP A 140 7.19 -8.59 -24.12
C ASP A 140 8.46 -9.39 -23.80
N ALA A 141 9.28 -8.92 -22.86
CA ALA A 141 10.46 -9.64 -22.39
C ALA A 141 10.07 -10.74 -21.37
N PRO A 142 10.77 -11.89 -21.32
CA PRO A 142 10.56 -12.88 -20.28
C PRO A 142 10.81 -12.29 -18.88
N ASP A 143 10.23 -12.91 -17.85
CA ASP A 143 10.58 -12.53 -16.48
C ASP A 143 12.06 -12.86 -16.20
N PRO A 144 12.77 -12.01 -15.44
CA PRO A 144 14.14 -12.31 -15.06
C PRO A 144 14.25 -13.64 -14.32
N SER A 145 15.18 -14.49 -14.76
CA SER A 145 15.57 -15.71 -14.05
C SER A 145 16.66 -15.36 -13.04
N TRP A 146 16.23 -14.96 -11.83
CA TRP A 146 17.14 -14.67 -10.73
C TRP A 146 17.95 -15.94 -10.34
N PRO A 147 19.27 -15.81 -10.11
CA PRO A 147 20.12 -16.93 -9.70
C PRO A 147 19.84 -17.40 -8.27
#